data_AF-M2Z8U7-F1
#
_entry.id   AF-M2Z8U7-F1
#
_cell.length_a   1.000
_cell.length_b   1.000
_cell.length_c   1.000
_cell.angle_alpha   90.00
_cell.angle_beta   90.00
_cell.angle_gamma   90.00
#
_symmetry.space_group_name_H-M   'P 1'
#
loop_
_entity.id
_entity.type
_entity.pdbx_description
1 polymer ?
#
loop_
_entity_poly.entity_id
_entity_poly.type
_entity_poly.pdbx_seq_one_letter_code
_entity_poly.pdbx_strand_id
1 'polypeptide(L)'
;MVMDPGLVPVLMLIAVTATLSLLGAIGVQRLKPWPVAVRGGVAALFVTTGLAHFIGMREELIAMVPPALPAPGLLVTVTGVLELAGAAGVLWSRTAPWASAGLTVLLLGMFPANVYKALHGPVTSVMDELVPRSLMQVVFLAATVSLVVYYARTPDRPFAQRRP
;
A
#
# COMPACT_ATOMS: atom_id res chain seq x y z
N MET A 1 1.40 -26.50 5.69
CA MET A 1 2.38 -25.41 5.53
C MET A 1 1.64 -24.12 5.82
N VAL A 2 1.84 -23.51 6.99
CA VAL A 2 1.24 -22.21 7.31
C VAL A 2 1.92 -21.18 6.40
N MET A 3 1.14 -20.39 5.67
CA MET A 3 1.66 -19.33 4.82
C MET A 3 2.40 -18.31 5.68
N ASP A 4 3.58 -17.88 5.22
CA ASP A 4 4.37 -16.87 5.92
C ASP A 4 3.56 -15.55 6.03
N PRO A 5 3.29 -15.04 7.26
CA PRO A 5 2.55 -13.79 7.45
C PRO A 5 3.15 -12.60 6.69
N GLY A 6 4.47 -12.59 6.46
CA GLY A 6 5.15 -11.54 5.70
C GLY A 6 4.71 -11.46 4.23
N LEU A 7 4.17 -12.54 3.66
CA LEU A 7 3.70 -12.58 2.27
C LEU A 7 2.25 -12.08 2.09
N VAL A 8 1.47 -11.98 3.17
CA VAL A 8 0.04 -11.64 3.07
C VAL A 8 -0.19 -10.32 2.32
N PRO A 9 0.54 -9.22 2.57
CA PRO A 9 0.25 -7.95 1.91
C PRO A 9 0.51 -7.99 0.40
N VAL A 10 1.60 -8.65 -0.04
CA VAL A 10 1.92 -8.78 -1.47
C VAL A 10 0.95 -9.71 -2.19
N LEU A 11 0.49 -10.77 -1.52
CA LEU A 11 -0.52 -11.67 -2.06
C LEU A 11 -1.87 -10.96 -2.20
N MET A 12 -2.27 -10.12 -1.24
CA MET A 12 -3.50 -9.32 -1.33
C MET A 12 -3.44 -8.33 -2.51
N LEU A 13 -2.30 -7.66 -2.70
CA LEU A 13 -2.07 -6.79 -3.86
C LEU A 13 -2.24 -7.56 -5.17
N ILE A 14 -1.54 -8.68 -5.32
CA ILE A 14 -1.53 -9.48 -6.55
C ILE A 14 -2.91 -10.10 -6.81
N ALA A 15 -3.48 -10.77 -5.81
CA ALA A 15 -4.75 -11.48 -5.95
C ALA A 15 -5.87 -10.53 -6.34
N VAL A 16 -6.05 -9.41 -5.64
CA VAL A 16 -7.12 -8.46 -5.94
C VAL A 16 -6.91 -7.80 -7.29
N THR A 17 -5.67 -7.40 -7.65
CA THR A 17 -5.37 -6.83 -8.97
C THR A 17 -5.67 -7.84 -10.08
N ALA A 18 -5.25 -9.10 -9.92
CA ALA A 18 -5.45 -10.15 -10.91
C ALA A 18 -6.93 -10.49 -11.07
N THR A 19 -7.68 -10.63 -9.97
CA THR A 19 -9.12 -10.88 -10.00
C THR A 19 -9.86 -9.76 -10.71
N LEU A 20 -9.62 -8.49 -10.35
CA LEU A 20 -10.29 -7.36 -11.01
C LEU A 20 -9.93 -7.24 -12.50
N SER A 21 -8.67 -7.51 -12.86
CA SER A 21 -8.22 -7.53 -14.24
C SER A 21 -8.89 -8.65 -15.05
N LEU A 22 -9.01 -9.85 -14.47
CA LEU A 22 -9.69 -10.99 -15.08
C LEU A 22 -11.19 -10.70 -15.28
N LEU A 23 -11.87 -10.13 -14.28
CA LEU A 23 -13.26 -9.71 -14.39
C LEU A 23 -13.45 -8.66 -15.50
N GLY A 24 -12.52 -7.71 -15.63
CA GLY A 24 -12.49 -6.75 -16.74
C GLY A 24 -12.32 -7.41 -18.11
N ALA A 25 -11.47 -8.45 -18.18
CA ALA A 25 -11.21 -9.20 -19.41
C ALA A 25 -12.41 -10.06 -19.86
N ILE A 26 -13.16 -10.66 -18.92
CA ILE A 26 -14.31 -11.53 -19.22
C ILE A 26 -15.64 -10.77 -19.42
N GLY A 27 -15.63 -9.43 -19.38
CA GLY A 27 -16.76 -8.61 -19.85
C GLY A 27 -17.27 -7.52 -18.91
N VAL A 28 -16.71 -7.35 -17.70
CA VAL A 28 -17.12 -6.26 -16.80
C VAL A 28 -16.47 -4.95 -17.25
N GLN A 29 -17.15 -4.21 -18.13
CA GLN A 29 -16.62 -2.98 -18.78
C GLN A 29 -16.08 -1.94 -17.77
N ARG A 30 -16.69 -1.82 -16.59
CA ARG A 30 -16.25 -0.89 -15.53
C ARG A 30 -14.87 -1.21 -14.95
N LEU A 31 -14.43 -2.48 -15.02
CA LEU A 31 -13.16 -2.96 -14.49
C LEU A 31 -12.06 -3.07 -15.55
N LYS A 32 -12.43 -2.91 -16.83
CA LYS A 32 -11.51 -3.01 -17.97
C LYS A 32 -10.31 -2.04 -17.91
N PRO A 33 -10.43 -0.79 -17.41
CA PRO A 33 -9.27 0.06 -17.27
C PRO A 33 -8.31 -0.50 -16.22
N TRP A 34 -7.05 -0.77 -16.62
CA TRP A 34 -6.02 -1.30 -15.72
C TRP A 34 -5.84 -0.53 -14.40
N PRO A 35 -6.00 0.82 -14.32
CA PRO A 35 -5.85 1.52 -13.04
C PRO A 35 -6.93 1.12 -12.04
N VAL A 36 -8.12 0.70 -12.48
CA VAL A 36 -9.18 0.25 -11.58
C VAL A 36 -8.74 -1.00 -10.81
N ALA A 37 -8.14 -1.97 -11.51
CA ALA A 37 -7.62 -3.18 -10.89
C ALA A 37 -6.47 -2.87 -9.91
N VAL A 38 -5.51 -2.05 -10.33
CA VAL A 38 -4.36 -1.68 -9.48
C VAL A 38 -4.81 -0.88 -8.25
N ARG A 39 -5.79 0.03 -8.39
CA ARG A 39 -6.38 0.75 -7.24
C ARG A 39 -7.02 -0.19 -6.24
N GLY A 40 -7.73 -1.23 -6.72
CA GLY A 40 -8.27 -2.27 -5.86
C GLY A 40 -7.18 -3.05 -5.11
N GLY A 41 -6.13 -3.46 -5.81
CA GLY A 41 -4.99 -4.14 -5.20
C GLY A 41 -4.24 -3.29 -4.17
N VAL A 42 -3.97 -2.01 -4.50
CA VAL A 42 -3.35 -1.06 -3.57
C VAL A 42 -4.25 -0.82 -2.35
N ALA A 43 -5.56 -0.70 -2.52
CA ALA A 43 -6.48 -0.60 -1.39
C ALA A 43 -6.44 -1.84 -0.51
N ALA A 44 -6.44 -3.05 -1.09
CA ALA A 44 -6.34 -4.30 -0.35
C ALA A 44 -5.03 -4.41 0.44
N LEU A 45 -3.91 -4.08 -0.19
CA LEU A 45 -2.59 -3.99 0.44
C LEU A 45 -2.62 -3.11 1.70
N PHE A 46 -3.05 -1.86 1.56
CA PHE A 46 -3.02 -0.89 2.65
C PHE A 46 -4.13 -1.09 3.70
N VAL A 47 -5.24 -1.75 3.37
CA VAL A 47 -6.18 -2.25 4.37
C VAL A 47 -5.52 -3.34 5.21
N THR A 48 -4.83 -4.29 4.58
CA THR A 48 -4.13 -5.37 5.29
C THR A 48 -3.04 -4.83 6.21
N THR A 49 -2.16 -3.94 5.72
CA THR A 49 -1.09 -3.36 6.56
C THR A 49 -1.64 -2.36 7.58
N GLY A 50 -2.63 -1.54 7.20
CA GLY A 50 -3.26 -0.56 8.08
C GLY A 50 -3.95 -1.20 9.28
N LEU A 51 -4.65 -2.33 9.08
CA LEU A 51 -5.27 -3.07 10.18
C LEU A 51 -4.25 -3.66 11.16
N ALA A 52 -3.07 -4.05 10.69
CA ALA A 52 -2.00 -4.61 11.53
C ALA A 52 -1.52 -3.62 12.62
N HIS A 53 -1.67 -2.31 12.39
CA HIS A 53 -1.35 -1.26 13.36
C HIS A 53 -2.28 -1.26 14.58
N PHE A 54 -3.48 -1.84 14.46
CA PHE A 54 -4.51 -1.83 15.49
C PHE A 54 -4.85 -3.25 15.99
N ILE A 55 -4.57 -4.28 15.19
CA ILE A 55 -5.00 -5.65 15.44
C ILE A 55 -3.80 -6.60 15.31
N GLY A 56 -3.47 -7.29 16.40
CA GLY A 56 -2.52 -8.40 16.42
C GLY A 56 -1.03 -8.04 16.35
N MET A 57 -0.63 -7.02 15.58
CA MET A 57 0.79 -6.74 15.28
C MET A 57 1.32 -5.41 15.82
N ARG A 58 0.52 -4.68 16.62
CA ARG A 58 0.87 -3.33 17.07
C ARG A 58 2.21 -3.26 17.81
N GLU A 59 2.44 -4.17 18.75
CA GLU A 59 3.68 -4.16 19.55
C GLU A 59 4.91 -4.51 18.70
N GLU A 60 4.76 -5.41 17.72
CA GLU A 60 5.82 -5.71 16.76
C GLU A 60 6.16 -4.48 15.91
N LEU A 61 5.14 -3.76 15.41
CA LEU A 61 5.33 -2.54 14.62
C LEU A 61 6.02 -1.43 15.41
N ILE A 62 5.67 -1.28 16.69
CA ILE A 62 6.34 -0.34 17.60
C ILE A 62 7.82 -0.69 17.76
N ALA A 63 8.16 -1.97 17.89
CA ALA A 63 9.54 -2.43 17.99
C ALA A 63 10.35 -2.20 16.70
N MET A 64 9.70 -2.00 15.54
CA MET A 64 10.38 -1.64 14.29
C MET A 64 10.78 -0.16 14.22
N VAL A 65 10.20 0.70 15.07
CA VAL A 65 10.47 2.14 15.02
C VAL A 65 11.89 2.41 15.53
N PRO A 66 12.76 3.06 14.73
CA PRO A 66 14.11 3.39 15.16
C PRO A 66 14.11 4.25 16.44
N PRO A 67 15.04 4.03 17.39
CA PRO A 67 15.07 4.73 18.68
C PRO A 67 15.33 6.24 18.56
N ALA A 68 15.80 6.70 17.39
CA ALA A 68 15.97 8.12 17.09
C ALA A 68 14.63 8.87 16.92
N LEU A 69 13.52 8.15 16.70
CA LEU A 69 12.20 8.76 16.53
C LEU A 69 11.43 8.81 17.86
N PRO A 70 10.83 9.96 18.22
CA PRO A 70 10.05 10.07 19.42
C PRO A 70 8.68 9.39 19.29
N ALA A 71 8.11 8.98 20.42
CA ALA A 71 6.76 8.43 20.54
C ALA A 71 6.40 7.32 19.51
N PRO A 72 7.11 6.17 19.49
CA PRO A 72 6.86 5.06 18.57
C PRO A 72 5.40 4.63 18.43
N GLY A 73 4.69 4.51 19.56
CA GLY A 73 3.28 4.13 19.57
C GLY A 73 2.36 5.12 18.85
N LEU A 74 2.66 6.42 18.93
CA LEU A 74 1.90 7.45 18.21
C LEU A 74 2.19 7.39 16.71
N LEU A 75 3.46 7.21 16.34
CA LEU A 75 3.86 7.08 14.93
C LEU A 75 3.15 5.91 14.27
N VAL A 76 3.15 4.74 14.91
CA VAL A 76 2.43 3.55 14.44
C VAL A 76 0.92 3.84 14.31
N THR A 77 0.31 4.50 15.29
CA THR A 77 -1.11 4.88 15.16
C THR A 77 -1.37 5.81 13.98
N VAL A 78 -0.54 6.84 13.79
CA VAL A 78 -0.68 7.81 12.70
C VAL A 78 -0.47 7.13 11.35
N THR A 79 0.57 6.30 11.19
CA THR A 79 0.80 5.58 9.93
C THR A 79 -0.36 4.63 9.62
N GLY A 80 -0.87 3.89 10.60
CA GLY A 80 -2.03 3.02 10.41
C GLY A 80 -3.28 3.77 9.95
N VAL A 81 -3.58 4.94 10.54
CA VAL A 81 -4.69 5.80 10.08
C VAL A 81 -4.46 6.29 8.65
N LEU A 82 -3.25 6.74 8.33
CA LEU A 82 -2.91 7.23 7.00
C LEU A 82 -2.99 6.13 5.93
N GLU A 83 -2.59 4.90 6.24
CA GLU A 83 -2.74 3.76 5.34
C GLU A 83 -4.21 3.47 5.04
N LEU A 84 -5.06 3.40 6.07
CA LEU A 84 -6.50 3.15 5.89
C LEU A 84 -7.21 4.30 5.15
N ALA A 85 -6.85 5.56 5.47
CA ALA A 85 -7.36 6.73 4.77
C ALA A 85 -6.92 6.75 3.30
N GLY A 86 -5.66 6.42 3.02
CA GLY A 86 -5.13 6.28 1.67
C GLY A 86 -5.79 5.14 0.89
N ALA A 87 -6.05 3.99 1.53
CA ALA A 87 -6.77 2.88 0.94
C ALA A 87 -8.21 3.25 0.55
N ALA A 88 -8.92 3.97 1.41
CA ALA A 88 -10.24 4.51 1.06
C ALA A 88 -10.15 5.55 -0.06
N GLY A 89 -9.19 6.47 0.04
CA GLY A 89 -8.97 7.55 -0.92
C GLY A 89 -8.56 7.06 -2.31
N VAL A 90 -7.83 5.95 -2.42
CA VAL A 90 -7.42 5.41 -3.72
C VAL A 90 -8.59 4.78 -4.48
N LEU A 91 -9.68 4.38 -3.80
CA LEU A 91 -10.88 3.79 -4.41
C LEU A 91 -11.83 4.81 -5.04
N TRP A 92 -11.73 6.10 -4.70
CA TRP A 92 -12.46 7.17 -5.38
C TRP A 92 -11.56 7.89 -6.41
N SER A 93 -11.97 7.88 -7.69
CA SER A 93 -11.16 8.44 -8.80
C SER A 93 -10.68 9.88 -8.58
N ARG A 94 -11.51 10.74 -7.98
CA ARG A 94 -11.20 12.14 -7.66
C ARG A 94 -10.08 12.30 -6.63
N THR A 95 -9.99 11.39 -5.65
CA THR A 95 -8.96 11.44 -4.59
C THR A 95 -7.79 10.53 -4.88
N ALA A 96 -7.91 9.60 -5.85
CA ALA A 96 -6.88 8.63 -6.19
C ALA A 96 -5.50 9.23 -6.56
N PRO A 97 -5.38 10.37 -7.27
CA PRO A 97 -4.08 11.01 -7.49
C PRO A 97 -3.39 11.39 -6.18
N TRP A 98 -4.12 12.04 -5.28
CA TRP A 98 -3.60 12.49 -3.98
C TRP A 98 -3.33 11.33 -3.03
N ALA A 99 -4.24 10.35 -2.98
CA ALA A 99 -4.08 9.16 -2.15
C ALA A 99 -2.91 8.30 -2.61
N SER A 100 -2.73 8.07 -3.92
CA SER A 100 -1.57 7.30 -4.42
C SER A 100 -0.25 8.00 -4.14
N ALA A 101 -0.16 9.33 -4.33
CA ALA A 101 1.03 10.10 -3.97
C ALA A 101 1.31 10.05 -2.46
N GLY A 102 0.28 10.23 -1.62
CA GLY A 102 0.40 10.14 -0.17
C GLY A 102 0.87 8.77 0.31
N LEU A 103 0.30 7.70 -0.24
CA LEU A 103 0.73 6.32 0.05
C LEU A 103 2.16 6.04 -0.40
N THR A 104 2.59 6.56 -1.56
CA THR A 104 4.00 6.48 -1.99
C THR A 104 4.92 7.18 -1.00
N VAL A 105 4.59 8.39 -0.57
CA VAL A 105 5.39 9.14 0.42
C VAL A 105 5.42 8.41 1.76
N LEU A 106 4.29 7.84 2.19
CA LEU A 106 4.19 7.07 3.43
C LEU A 106 5.09 5.83 3.38
N LEU A 107 5.10 5.07 2.28
CA LEU A 107 6.01 3.94 2.08
C LEU A 107 7.48 4.38 2.20
N LEU A 108 7.86 5.47 1.53
CA LEU A 108 9.22 6.00 1.62
C LEU A 108 9.58 6.41 3.06
N GLY A 109 8.65 7.03 3.78
CA GLY A 109 8.82 7.44 5.17
C GLY A 109 8.93 6.26 6.15
N MET A 110 8.26 5.14 5.88
CA MET A 110 8.30 3.93 6.71
C MET A 110 9.50 3.02 6.38
N PHE A 111 10.15 3.19 5.22
CA PHE A 111 11.28 2.35 4.81
C PHE A 111 12.43 2.28 5.83
N PRO A 112 12.84 3.38 6.50
CA PRO A 112 13.85 3.31 7.57
C PRO A 112 13.48 2.35 8.71
N ALA A 113 12.20 2.24 9.09
CA ALA A 113 11.75 1.28 10.10
C ALA A 113 11.88 -0.18 9.61
N ASN A 114 11.58 -0.42 8.32
CA ASN A 114 11.78 -1.74 7.71
C ASN A 114 13.25 -2.16 7.66
N VAL A 115 14.15 -1.22 7.35
CA VAL A 115 15.60 -1.46 7.41
C VAL A 115 16.06 -1.69 8.84
N TYR A 116 15.56 -0.89 9.80
CA TYR A 116 15.90 -1.05 11.21
C TYR A 116 15.52 -2.44 11.74
N LYS A 117 14.28 -2.90 11.47
CA LYS A 117 13.86 -4.27 11.82
C LYS A 117 14.77 -5.33 11.21
N ALA A 118 15.15 -5.19 9.94
CA ALA A 118 16.00 -6.16 9.27
C ALA A 118 17.42 -6.26 9.87
N LEU A 119 17.94 -5.15 10.43
CA LEU A 119 19.30 -5.08 10.95
C LEU A 119 19.39 -5.37 12.46
N HIS A 120 18.34 -5.09 13.23
CA HIS A 120 18.38 -5.15 14.70
C HIS A 120 17.28 -6.03 15.31
N GLY A 121 16.29 -6.45 14.52
CA GLY A 121 15.19 -7.30 14.98
C GLY A 121 15.54 -8.79 14.94
N PRO A 122 14.80 -9.62 15.69
CA PRO A 122 14.91 -11.07 15.57
C PRO A 122 14.43 -11.52 14.18
N VAL A 123 15.19 -12.41 13.54
CA VAL A 123 14.78 -13.06 12.29
C VAL A 123 13.87 -14.23 12.62
N THR A 124 12.56 -14.05 12.43
CA THR A 124 11.55 -15.09 12.69
C THR A 124 11.03 -15.73 11.40
N SER A 125 11.25 -15.06 10.27
CA SER A 125 10.86 -15.46 8.93
C SER A 125 11.91 -14.98 7.92
N VAL A 126 12.00 -15.65 6.76
CA VAL A 126 12.80 -15.18 5.60
C VAL A 126 12.36 -13.78 5.17
N MET A 127 11.08 -13.44 5.34
CA MET A 127 10.53 -12.12 5.06
C MET A 127 10.96 -11.06 6.07
N ASP A 128 11.66 -11.42 7.14
CA ASP A 128 12.27 -10.46 8.06
C ASP A 128 13.63 -9.95 7.56
N GLU A 129 14.27 -10.65 6.63
CA GLU A 129 15.58 -10.29 6.09
C GLU A 129 15.53 -9.04 5.21
N LEU A 130 16.65 -8.33 5.12
CA LEU A 130 16.75 -7.05 4.41
C LEU A 130 16.37 -7.16 2.94
N VAL A 131 16.85 -8.21 2.25
CA VAL A 131 16.63 -8.37 0.81
C VAL A 131 15.16 -8.64 0.50
N PRO A 132 14.49 -9.67 1.08
CA PRO A 132 13.05 -9.89 0.87
C PRO A 132 12.19 -8.69 1.25
N ARG A 133 12.47 -8.03 2.39
CA ARG A 133 11.75 -6.80 2.79
C ARG A 133 11.88 -5.70 1.76
N SER A 134 13.09 -5.46 1.27
CA SER A 134 13.36 -4.41 0.28
C SER A 134 12.68 -4.73 -1.06
N LEU A 135 12.68 -5.99 -1.48
CA LEU A 135 11.98 -6.42 -2.69
C LEU A 135 10.46 -6.22 -2.58
N MET A 136 9.85 -6.58 -1.44
CA MET A 136 8.43 -6.30 -1.20
C MET A 136 8.12 -4.80 -1.22
N GLN A 137 8.97 -3.98 -0.59
CA GLN A 137 8.85 -2.53 -0.62
C GLN A 137 8.88 -1.99 -2.05
N VAL A 138 9.78 -2.49 -2.90
CA VAL A 138 9.87 -2.12 -4.32
C VAL A 138 8.58 -2.46 -5.05
N VAL A 139 7.97 -3.63 -4.79
CA VAL A 139 6.68 -4.01 -5.37
C VAL A 139 5.57 -3.05 -4.95
N PHE A 140 5.49 -2.67 -3.67
CA PHE A 140 4.48 -1.73 -3.16
C PHE A 140 4.67 -0.32 -3.73
N LEU A 141 5.92 0.14 -3.82
CA LEU A 141 6.26 1.42 -4.45
C LEU A 141 5.91 1.40 -5.94
N ALA A 142 6.25 0.34 -6.67
CA ALA A 142 5.91 0.22 -8.09
C ALA A 142 4.39 0.30 -8.33
N ALA A 143 3.60 -0.37 -7.48
CA ALA A 143 2.14 -0.31 -7.56
C ALA A 143 1.60 1.11 -7.34
N THR A 144 2.03 1.80 -6.27
CA THR A 144 1.57 3.16 -5.98
C THR A 144 2.06 4.19 -7.01
N VAL A 145 3.33 4.13 -7.40
CA VAL A 145 3.93 5.00 -8.42
C VAL A 145 3.27 4.80 -9.79
N SER A 146 2.87 3.58 -10.16
CA SER A 146 2.16 3.35 -11.42
C SER A 146 0.87 4.18 -11.50
N LEU A 147 0.15 4.32 -10.38
CA LEU A 147 -1.06 5.15 -10.28
C LEU A 147 -0.71 6.64 -10.33
N VAL A 148 0.33 7.08 -9.62
CA VAL A 148 0.81 8.46 -9.68
C VAL A 148 1.16 8.85 -11.12
N VAL A 149 1.93 8.02 -11.82
CA VAL A 149 2.33 8.24 -13.21
C VAL A 149 1.12 8.25 -14.13
N TYR A 150 0.15 7.34 -13.94
CA TYR A 150 -1.08 7.32 -14.71
C TYR A 150 -1.85 8.64 -14.59
N TYR A 151 -2.05 9.14 -13.36
CA TYR A 151 -2.80 10.37 -13.13
C TYR A 151 -2.02 11.63 -13.52
N ALA A 152 -0.69 11.63 -13.39
CA ALA A 152 0.14 12.73 -13.89
C ALA A 152 0.10 12.85 -15.42
N ARG A 153 0.00 11.72 -16.13
CA ARG A 153 -0.13 11.67 -17.60
C ARG A 153 -1.56 11.88 -18.10
N THR A 154 -2.53 11.65 -17.22
CA THR A 154 -3.97 11.80 -17.51
C THR A 154 -4.57 12.83 -16.56
N PRO A 155 -4.17 14.12 -16.64
CA PRO A 155 -4.81 15.14 -15.83
C PRO A 155 -6.29 15.14 -16.18
N ASP A 156 -7.13 14.78 -15.20
CA ASP A 156 -8.55 15.07 -15.27
C ASP A 156 -8.67 16.56 -15.62
N ARG A 157 -9.27 16.89 -16.77
CA ARG A 157 -9.69 18.26 -17.08
C ARG A 157 -10.93 18.55 -16.22
N PRO A 158 -10.85 19.30 -15.11
CA PRO A 158 -11.96 19.29 -14.16
C PRO A 158 -13.17 20.12 -14.59
N PHE A 159 -13.19 20.82 -15.74
CA PHE A 159 -14.29 21.73 -16.10
C PHE A 159 -14.65 21.87 -17.60
N ALA A 160 -14.14 21.04 -18.50
CA ALA A 160 -14.43 21.18 -19.95
C ALA A 160 -15.39 20.08 -20.44
N GLN A 161 -16.65 20.14 -20.02
CA GLN A 161 -17.87 19.67 -20.74
C GLN A 161 -19.04 19.48 -19.76
N ARG A 162 -19.53 20.59 -19.22
CA ARG A 162 -20.98 20.78 -19.11
C ARG A 162 -21.29 22.01 -19.94
N ARG A 163 -21.66 21.81 -21.20
CA ARG A 163 -22.46 22.80 -21.92
C ARG A 163 -23.82 22.17 -22.21
N PRO A 164 -24.89 22.97 -22.12
CA PRO A 164 -26.28 22.51 -22.12
C PRO A 164 -26.68 21.80 -23.40
#